data_AF-A0A7J8GC98-F1
#
_entry.id   AF-A0A7J8GC98-F1
#
_cell.length_a   1.000
_cell.length_b   1.000
_cell.length_c   1.000
_cell.angle_alpha   90.00
_cell.angle_beta   90.00
_cell.angle_gamma   90.00
#
_symmetry.space_group_name_H-M   'P 1'
#
loop_
_entity.id
_entity.type
_entity.pdbx_description
1 polymer ?
#
loop_
_entity_poly.entity_id
_entity_poly.type
_entity_poly.pdbx_seq_one_letter_code
_entity_poly.pdbx_strand_id
1 'polypeptide(L)'
;MLQQMNGHSSDPNAHGGELREDLQEFLGRDTPLHLLNDLTKVNPVTLETVLRCLQARYMADIFYTNAGCTLVALNPFKPVPQLYLPELMKEYHAAPQPQKLKPHIFTVGEQTYRNVKSLIEPVNQSIVVSGESGAGKTWTSRSLMKFYAVVAASPTSWESHKIAERIEQRILNSNPVMEAFGPSR
;
A
#
# COMPACT_ATOMS: atom_id res chain seq x y z
N MET A 1 -53.52 -38.02 -18.69
CA MET A 1 -52.82 -37.28 -17.62
C MET A 1 -51.33 -37.58 -17.77
N LEU A 2 -50.62 -36.80 -18.60
CA LEU A 2 -49.17 -36.87 -18.78
C LEU A 2 -48.70 -35.44 -19.05
N GLN A 3 -48.13 -34.80 -18.03
CA GLN A 3 -47.61 -33.44 -18.09
C GLN A 3 -46.09 -33.55 -18.27
N GLN A 4 -45.58 -32.98 -19.36
CA GLN A 4 -44.15 -32.95 -19.67
C GLN A 4 -43.40 -32.05 -18.69
N MET A 5 -42.30 -32.56 -18.15
CA MET A 5 -41.33 -31.83 -17.34
C MET A 5 -40.34 -31.16 -18.31
N ASN A 6 -40.37 -29.82 -18.41
CA ASN A 6 -39.37 -29.05 -19.14
C ASN A 6 -38.19 -28.75 -18.20
N GLY A 7 -37.02 -29.27 -18.54
CA GLY A 7 -35.76 -28.99 -17.86
C GLY A 7 -35.31 -27.55 -18.08
N HIS A 8 -34.84 -26.92 -17.02
CA HIS A 8 -34.20 -25.61 -17.05
C HIS A 8 -32.72 -25.82 -17.38
N SER A 9 -32.35 -25.63 -18.65
CA SER A 9 -30.94 -25.53 -19.07
C SER A 9 -30.43 -24.14 -18.70
N SER A 10 -29.57 -24.07 -17.68
CA SER A 10 -28.79 -22.87 -17.38
C SER A 10 -27.65 -22.77 -18.40
N ASP A 11 -27.70 -21.75 -19.25
CA ASP A 11 -26.65 -21.44 -20.21
C ASP A 11 -25.39 -20.92 -19.45
N PRO A 12 -24.23 -21.58 -19.55
CA PRO A 12 -23.01 -21.14 -18.86
C PRO A 12 -22.37 -19.88 -19.51
N ASN A 13 -22.89 -19.42 -20.66
CA ASN A 13 -22.28 -18.38 -21.47
C ASN A 13 -22.86 -16.97 -21.29
N ALA A 14 -23.96 -16.81 -20.53
CA ALA A 14 -24.62 -15.50 -20.36
C ALA A 14 -23.76 -14.50 -19.57
N HIS A 15 -23.00 -14.97 -18.56
CA HIS A 15 -22.20 -14.10 -17.69
C HIS A 15 -20.90 -13.60 -18.34
N GLY A 16 -20.41 -14.23 -19.42
CA GLY A 16 -19.17 -13.83 -20.08
C GLY A 16 -19.30 -12.61 -21.00
N GLY A 17 -20.50 -12.36 -21.53
CA GLY A 17 -20.78 -11.21 -22.40
C GLY A 17 -20.92 -9.91 -21.61
N GLU A 18 -21.69 -9.95 -20.52
CA GLU A 18 -22.03 -8.79 -19.68
C GLU A 18 -20.77 -8.17 -19.02
N LEU A 19 -19.90 -9.01 -18.44
CA LEU A 19 -18.61 -8.59 -17.88
C LEU A 19 -17.68 -7.90 -18.90
N ARG A 20 -17.80 -8.26 -20.19
CA ARG A 20 -16.94 -7.73 -21.26
C ARG A 20 -17.42 -6.37 -21.75
N GLU A 21 -18.74 -6.16 -21.74
CA GLU A 21 -19.36 -4.86 -22.02
C GLU A 21 -19.08 -3.86 -20.88
N ASP A 22 -19.29 -4.27 -19.63
CA ASP A 22 -18.97 -3.46 -18.43
C ASP A 22 -17.50 -3.01 -18.41
N LEU A 23 -16.60 -3.91 -18.83
CA LEU A 23 -15.18 -3.63 -18.91
C LEU A 23 -14.84 -2.63 -20.02
N GLN A 24 -15.46 -2.75 -21.19
CA GLN A 24 -15.30 -1.77 -22.28
C GLN A 24 -15.85 -0.41 -21.89
N GLU A 25 -16.99 -0.35 -21.20
CA GLU A 25 -17.54 0.91 -20.71
C GLU A 25 -16.60 1.55 -19.69
N PHE A 26 -16.12 0.79 -18.70
CA PHE A 26 -15.21 1.32 -17.68
C PHE A 26 -13.90 1.86 -18.28
N LEU A 27 -13.30 1.12 -19.22
CA LEU A 27 -12.08 1.54 -19.91
C LEU A 27 -12.31 2.68 -20.91
N GLY A 28 -13.56 2.86 -21.37
CA GLY A 28 -13.96 3.95 -22.26
C GLY A 28 -14.36 5.24 -21.55
N ARG A 29 -14.48 5.25 -20.21
CA ARG A 29 -14.79 6.47 -19.45
C ARG A 29 -13.60 7.44 -19.46
N ASP A 30 -13.91 8.73 -19.61
CA ASP A 30 -12.93 9.83 -19.52
C ASP A 30 -12.33 10.02 -18.11
N THR A 31 -12.76 9.23 -17.12
CA THR A 31 -12.21 9.30 -15.77
C THR A 31 -10.75 8.85 -15.78
N PRO A 32 -9.79 9.73 -15.46
CA PRO A 32 -8.38 9.35 -15.43
C PRO A 32 -8.14 8.27 -14.38
N LEU A 33 -7.87 7.03 -14.83
CA LEU A 33 -7.64 5.87 -13.97
C LEU A 33 -6.56 6.10 -12.91
N HIS A 34 -5.58 6.96 -13.21
CA HIS A 34 -4.50 7.28 -12.28
C HIS A 34 -4.96 8.05 -11.02
N LEU A 35 -6.16 8.65 -11.02
CA LEU A 35 -6.71 9.34 -9.85
C LEU A 35 -7.41 8.40 -8.85
N LEU A 36 -7.63 7.13 -9.21
CA LEU A 36 -8.24 6.15 -8.32
C LEU A 36 -7.25 5.72 -7.23
N ASN A 37 -7.45 6.24 -6.03
CA ASN A 37 -6.60 5.96 -4.88
C ASN A 37 -6.89 4.63 -4.19
N ASP A 38 -8.01 3.98 -4.51
CA ASP A 38 -8.45 2.73 -3.91
C ASP A 38 -9.00 1.78 -4.97
N LEU A 39 -8.34 0.62 -5.12
CA LEU A 39 -8.67 -0.39 -6.12
C LEU A 39 -10.04 -1.02 -5.89
N THR A 40 -10.58 -0.96 -4.66
CA THR A 40 -11.94 -1.45 -4.36
C THR A 40 -13.04 -0.60 -4.99
N LYS A 41 -12.70 0.61 -5.46
CA LYS A 41 -13.62 1.54 -6.14
C LYS A 41 -13.60 1.42 -7.66
N VAL A 42 -12.77 0.52 -8.20
CA VAL A 42 -12.77 0.16 -9.61
C VAL A 42 -14.04 -0.66 -9.89
N ASN A 43 -14.75 -0.40 -10.98
CA ASN A 43 -15.97 -1.15 -11.31
C ASN A 43 -16.03 -1.43 -12.82
N PRO A 44 -16.03 -2.70 -13.26
CA PRO A 44 -15.99 -3.91 -12.44
C PRO A 44 -14.61 -4.14 -11.80
N VAL A 45 -14.55 -4.74 -10.60
CA VAL A 45 -13.28 -5.18 -9.99
C VAL A 45 -12.83 -6.47 -10.66
N THR A 46 -11.97 -6.36 -11.68
CA THR A 46 -11.40 -7.50 -12.39
C THR A 46 -9.87 -7.38 -12.44
N LEU A 47 -9.19 -8.48 -12.77
CA LEU A 47 -7.74 -8.46 -12.96
C LEU A 47 -7.32 -7.40 -13.99
N GLU A 48 -8.07 -7.28 -15.08
CA GLU A 48 -7.75 -6.34 -16.16
C GLU A 48 -7.95 -4.88 -15.73
N THR A 49 -9.07 -4.54 -15.08
CA THR A 49 -9.32 -3.15 -14.64
C THR A 49 -8.36 -2.72 -13.55
N VAL A 50 -8.01 -3.62 -12.62
CA VAL A 50 -7.01 -3.38 -11.58
C VAL A 50 -5.62 -3.18 -12.20
N LEU A 51 -5.21 -4.03 -13.14
CA LEU A 51 -3.91 -3.91 -13.81
C LEU A 51 -3.80 -2.60 -14.57
N ARG A 52 -4.84 -2.21 -15.34
CA ARG A 52 -4.89 -0.94 -16.07
C ARG A 52 -4.80 0.27 -15.13
N CYS A 53 -5.48 0.22 -13.99
CA CYS A 53 -5.41 1.26 -12.97
C CYS A 53 -3.99 1.40 -12.42
N LEU A 54 -3.36 0.30 -12.01
CA LEU A 54 -1.99 0.30 -11.51
C LEU A 54 -0.99 0.77 -12.56
N GLN A 55 -1.14 0.37 -13.83
CA GLN A 55 -0.31 0.83 -14.95
C GLN A 55 -0.45 2.34 -15.15
N ALA A 56 -1.67 2.86 -15.19
CA ALA A 56 -1.91 4.30 -15.35
C ALA A 56 -1.32 5.11 -14.19
N ARG A 57 -1.44 4.62 -12.95
CA ARG A 57 -0.83 5.24 -11.76
C ARG A 57 0.69 5.23 -11.83
N TYR A 58 1.28 4.11 -12.23
CA TYR A 58 2.73 3.99 -12.40
C TYR A 58 3.26 4.96 -13.45
N MET A 59 2.58 5.07 -14.60
CA MET A 59 2.94 6.03 -15.66
C MET A 59 2.83 7.48 -15.22
N ALA A 60 2.00 7.77 -14.22
CA ALA A 60 1.83 9.09 -13.62
C ALA A 60 2.75 9.34 -12.40
N ASP A 61 3.74 8.48 -12.15
CA ASP A 61 4.64 8.53 -10.99
C ASP A 61 3.92 8.44 -9.63
N ILE A 62 2.84 7.65 -9.58
CA ILE A 62 2.07 7.35 -8.36
C ILE A 62 2.25 5.87 -8.00
N PHE A 63 3.04 5.62 -6.95
CA PHE A 63 3.52 4.26 -6.64
C PHE A 63 2.78 3.57 -5.50
N TYR A 64 1.91 4.28 -4.78
CA TYR A 64 1.14 3.75 -3.65
C TYR A 64 -0.35 3.81 -3.98
N THR A 65 -1.08 2.73 -3.72
CA THR A 65 -2.53 2.63 -3.98
C THR A 65 -3.18 1.78 -2.89
N ASN A 66 -4.33 2.20 -2.38
CA ASN A 66 -5.07 1.37 -1.42
C ASN A 66 -5.76 0.21 -2.15
N ALA A 67 -5.91 -0.89 -1.44
CA ALA A 67 -6.74 -2.03 -1.79
C ALA A 67 -7.51 -2.43 -0.52
N GLY A 68 -8.56 -1.67 -0.21
CA GLY A 68 -9.27 -1.80 1.06
C GLY A 68 -8.34 -1.49 2.25
N CYS A 69 -8.13 -2.47 3.13
CA CYS A 69 -7.24 -2.34 4.29
C CYS A 69 -5.75 -2.52 3.96
N THR A 70 -5.42 -2.98 2.76
CA THR A 70 -4.03 -3.24 2.34
C THR A 70 -3.51 -2.07 1.50
N LEU A 71 -2.20 -1.82 1.55
CA LEU A 71 -1.53 -0.85 0.69
C LEU A 71 -0.72 -1.58 -0.38
N VAL A 72 -1.01 -1.34 -1.65
CA VAL A 72 -0.22 -1.78 -2.79
C VAL A 72 0.89 -0.77 -3.05
N ALA A 73 2.14 -1.22 -3.00
CA ALA A 73 3.32 -0.43 -3.33
C ALA A 73 3.98 -0.99 -4.60
N LEU A 74 4.12 -0.17 -5.63
CA LEU A 74 4.86 -0.51 -6.85
C LEU A 74 6.29 0.02 -6.73
N ASN A 75 7.29 -0.82 -6.99
CA ASN A 75 8.67 -0.39 -6.99
C ASN A 75 8.93 0.53 -8.21
N PRO A 76 9.32 1.82 -8.03
CA PRO A 76 9.54 2.74 -9.13
C PRO A 76 10.79 2.41 -9.99
N PHE A 77 11.70 1.57 -9.49
CA PHE A 77 13.01 1.29 -10.09
C PHE A 77 13.87 2.54 -10.41
N LYS A 78 13.51 3.68 -9.81
CA LYS A 78 14.22 4.95 -9.89
C LYS A 78 14.19 5.67 -8.55
N PRO A 79 15.16 6.54 -8.25
CA PRO A 79 15.10 7.40 -7.07
C PRO A 79 13.89 8.34 -7.16
N VAL A 80 13.10 8.39 -6.09
CA VAL A 80 11.95 9.32 -5.96
C VAL A 80 12.04 10.02 -4.61
N PRO A 81 13.01 10.94 -4.41
CA PRO A 81 13.33 11.50 -3.10
C PRO A 81 12.13 12.22 -2.46
N GLN A 82 11.26 12.82 -3.25
CA GLN A 82 10.07 13.53 -2.78
C GLN A 82 9.06 12.64 -2.03
N LEU A 83 9.08 11.31 -2.23
CA LEU A 83 8.18 10.39 -1.53
C LEU A 83 8.57 10.12 -0.07
N TYR A 84 9.82 10.38 0.30
CA TYR A 84 10.35 10.01 1.62
C TYR A 84 10.96 11.18 2.38
N LEU A 85 10.54 12.40 2.03
CA LEU A 85 10.96 13.61 2.71
C LEU A 85 10.47 13.63 4.19
N PRO A 86 11.30 14.08 5.13
CA PRO A 86 10.88 14.26 6.53
C PRO A 86 9.66 15.17 6.69
N GLU A 87 9.51 16.16 5.82
CA GLU A 87 8.37 17.08 5.80
C GLU A 87 7.06 16.32 5.52
N LEU A 88 7.10 15.39 4.56
CA LEU A 88 5.95 14.55 4.23
C LEU A 88 5.61 13.60 5.40
N MET A 89 6.61 13.02 6.06
CA MET A 89 6.39 12.21 7.27
C MET A 89 5.65 13.00 8.34
N LYS A 90 6.06 14.26 8.59
CA LYS A 90 5.41 15.16 9.54
C LYS A 90 3.99 15.54 9.11
N GLU A 91 3.74 15.74 7.81
CA GLU A 91 2.41 16.01 7.27
C GLU A 91 1.45 14.84 7.57
N TYR A 92 1.85 13.61 7.28
CA TYR A 92 1.04 12.42 7.59
C TYR A 92 0.80 12.26 9.10
N HIS A 93 1.80 12.58 9.92
CA HIS A 93 1.67 12.52 11.38
C HIS A 93 0.69 13.57 11.93
N ALA A 94 0.79 14.81 11.45
CA ALA A 94 -0.04 15.92 11.90
C ALA A 94 -1.49 15.85 11.40
N ALA A 95 -1.77 15.12 10.32
CA ALA A 95 -3.09 15.04 9.74
C ALA A 95 -4.10 14.38 10.69
N PRO A 96 -5.25 15.00 11.01
CA PRO A 96 -6.23 14.41 11.93
C PRO A 96 -6.81 13.10 11.37
N GLN A 97 -6.92 12.98 10.04
CA GLN A 97 -7.45 11.81 9.34
C GLN A 97 -6.49 11.37 8.23
N PRO A 98 -5.37 10.68 8.55
CA PRO A 98 -4.33 10.30 7.60
C PRO A 98 -4.84 9.37 6.49
N GLN A 99 -5.94 8.65 6.72
CA GLN A 99 -6.63 7.81 5.74
C GLN A 99 -7.32 8.61 4.61
N LYS A 100 -7.54 9.92 4.80
CA LYS A 100 -8.06 10.81 3.76
C LYS A 100 -6.96 11.41 2.88
N LEU A 101 -5.69 11.31 3.30
CA LEU A 101 -4.56 11.71 2.47
C LEU A 101 -4.36 10.72 1.32
N LYS A 102 -3.46 11.08 0.39
CA LYS A 102 -3.07 10.16 -0.68
C LYS A 102 -2.54 8.84 -0.09
N PRO A 103 -2.78 7.69 -0.73
CA PRO A 103 -2.23 6.42 -0.28
C PRO A 103 -0.72 6.52 -0.11
N HIS A 104 -0.21 6.12 1.05
CA HIS A 104 1.23 6.12 1.33
C HIS A 104 1.56 5.17 2.46
N ILE A 105 2.82 4.71 2.51
CA ILE A 105 3.30 3.85 3.61
C ILE A 105 3.24 4.56 4.97
N PHE A 106 3.29 5.89 4.97
CA PHE A 106 3.17 6.71 6.18
C PHE A 106 1.76 6.69 6.76
N THR A 107 0.71 6.47 5.96
CA THR A 107 -0.64 6.23 6.50
C THR A 107 -0.67 4.96 7.33
N VAL A 108 -0.02 3.89 6.86
CA VAL A 108 0.08 2.62 7.59
C VAL A 108 0.89 2.80 8.86
N GLY A 109 2.05 3.46 8.76
CA GLY A 109 2.89 3.78 9.92
C GLY A 109 2.15 4.62 10.97
N GLU A 110 1.45 5.67 10.54
CA GLU A 110 0.70 6.54 11.45
C GLU A 110 -0.46 5.81 12.13
N GLN A 111 -1.21 4.98 11.40
CA GLN A 111 -2.28 4.18 11.98
C GLN A 111 -1.75 3.25 13.07
N THR A 112 -0.64 2.55 12.79
CA THR A 112 0.04 1.69 13.76
C THR A 112 0.52 2.49 14.98
N TYR A 113 1.13 3.65 14.76
CA TYR A 113 1.60 4.53 15.84
C TYR A 113 0.46 5.00 16.75
N ARG A 114 -0.65 5.43 16.15
CA ARG A 114 -1.85 5.86 16.90
C ARG A 114 -2.46 4.72 17.70
N ASN A 115 -2.57 3.52 17.11
CA ASN A 115 -3.11 2.34 17.80
C ASN A 115 -2.33 2.02 19.07
N VAL A 116 -0.98 2.12 19.02
CA VAL A 116 -0.12 1.93 20.20
C VAL A 116 -0.36 3.03 21.24
N LYS A 117 -0.52 4.29 20.82
CA LYS A 117 -0.70 5.44 21.73
C LYS A 117 -2.11 5.61 22.28
N SER A 118 -3.14 5.11 21.61
CA SER A 118 -4.55 5.38 21.96
C SER A 118 -5.05 4.56 23.15
N LEU A 119 -4.32 3.50 23.52
CA LEU A 119 -4.74 2.57 24.56
C LEU A 119 -4.02 2.86 25.88
N ILE A 120 -4.76 2.78 27.00
CA ILE A 120 -4.19 2.89 28.35
C ILE A 120 -3.12 1.81 28.55
N GLU A 121 -3.39 0.61 28.04
CA GLU A 121 -2.42 -0.48 27.91
C GLU A 121 -2.05 -0.67 26.44
N PRO A 122 -0.81 -0.34 26.04
CA PRO A 122 -0.37 -0.46 24.65
C PRO A 122 -0.44 -1.92 24.17
N VAL A 123 -1.10 -2.15 23.04
CA VAL A 123 -1.14 -3.46 22.38
C VAL A 123 -0.12 -3.48 21.24
N ASN A 124 0.73 -4.51 21.23
CA ASN A 124 1.72 -4.72 20.17
C ASN A 124 1.06 -4.77 18.78
N GLN A 125 1.64 -4.06 17.83
CA GLN A 125 1.16 -4.01 16.44
C GLN A 125 2.15 -4.70 15.51
N SER A 126 1.65 -5.24 14.40
CA SER A 126 2.47 -5.82 13.34
C SER A 126 2.12 -5.21 11.99
N ILE A 127 3.15 -4.99 11.17
CA ILE A 127 3.01 -4.61 9.76
C ILE A 127 3.63 -5.72 8.94
N VAL A 128 2.84 -6.36 8.07
CA VAL A 128 3.32 -7.42 7.19
C VAL A 128 3.66 -6.82 5.83
N VAL A 129 4.94 -6.93 5.44
CA VAL A 129 5.42 -6.48 4.13
C VAL A 129 5.71 -7.71 3.27
N SER A 130 4.87 -7.96 2.28
CA SER A 130 4.98 -9.10 1.36
C SER A 130 5.37 -8.64 -0.05
N GLY A 131 5.88 -9.59 -0.85
CA GLY A 131 6.30 -9.35 -2.23
C GLY A 131 7.47 -10.24 -2.64
N GLU A 132 7.67 -10.39 -3.95
CA GLU A 132 8.78 -11.17 -4.51
C GLU A 132 10.15 -10.51 -4.27
N SER A 133 11.22 -11.20 -4.69
CA SER A 133 12.56 -10.61 -4.71
C SER A 133 12.58 -9.37 -5.61
N GLY A 134 13.20 -8.29 -5.14
CA GLY A 134 13.23 -7.01 -5.88
C GLY A 134 11.97 -6.14 -5.76
N ALA A 135 10.90 -6.60 -5.09
CA ALA A 135 9.68 -5.80 -4.89
C ALA A 135 9.86 -4.57 -3.98
N GLY A 136 11.00 -4.43 -3.31
CA GLY A 136 11.30 -3.28 -2.44
C GLY A 136 10.93 -3.46 -0.96
N LYS A 137 10.70 -4.69 -0.48
CA LYS A 137 10.34 -4.98 0.92
C LYS A 137 11.28 -4.33 1.95
N THR A 138 12.60 -4.51 1.79
CA THR A 138 13.61 -3.96 2.69
C THR A 138 13.59 -2.43 2.72
N TRP A 139 13.35 -1.80 1.56
CA TRP A 139 13.21 -0.35 1.46
C TRP A 139 11.96 0.14 2.21
N THR A 140 10.82 -0.51 1.99
CA THR A 140 9.57 -0.22 2.69
C THR A 140 9.72 -0.31 4.21
N SER A 141 10.35 -1.37 4.72
CA SER A 141 10.61 -1.53 6.16
C SER A 141 11.53 -0.43 6.69
N ARG A 142 12.58 -0.06 5.96
CA ARG A 142 13.47 1.05 6.34
C ARG A 142 12.73 2.39 6.36
N SER A 143 11.87 2.66 5.39
CA SER A 143 11.06 3.88 5.33
C SER A 143 10.08 3.99 6.50
N LEU A 144 9.46 2.89 6.93
CA LEU A 144 8.62 2.85 8.14
C LEU A 144 9.42 3.16 9.40
N MET A 145 10.62 2.58 9.53
CA MET A 145 11.46 2.84 10.70
C MET A 145 11.94 4.29 10.76
N LYS A 146 12.28 4.88 9.60
CA LYS A 146 12.58 6.31 9.49
C LYS A 146 11.38 7.17 9.88
N PHE A 147 10.18 6.82 9.41
CA PHE A 147 8.95 7.49 9.81
C PHE A 147 8.79 7.49 11.33
N TYR A 148 8.91 6.33 11.99
CA TYR A 148 8.83 6.23 13.45
C TYR A 148 9.89 7.04 14.18
N ALA A 149 11.12 7.03 13.67
CA ALA A 149 12.22 7.81 14.21
C ALA A 149 11.91 9.32 14.14
N VAL A 150 11.36 9.80 13.02
CA VAL A 150 10.98 11.21 12.82
C VAL A 150 9.81 11.62 13.71
N VAL A 151 8.76 10.81 13.83
CA VAL A 151 7.57 11.16 14.64
C VAL A 151 7.78 10.98 16.15
N ALA A 152 8.70 10.10 16.55
CA ALA A 152 9.08 9.91 17.95
C ALA A 152 10.13 10.94 18.41
N ALA A 153 10.87 11.56 17.49
CA ALA A 153 11.84 12.59 17.83
C ALA A 153 11.12 13.81 18.41
N SER A 154 11.22 13.98 19.73
CA SER A 154 10.79 15.22 20.36
C SER A 154 11.73 16.36 19.96
N PRO A 155 11.24 17.53 19.53
CA PRO A 155 12.07 18.70 19.28
C PRO A 155 12.79 19.23 20.53
N THR A 156 12.43 18.72 21.73
CA THR A 156 12.94 19.22 23.01
C THR A 156 14.17 18.49 23.55
N SER A 157 14.68 17.42 22.91
CA SER A 157 15.89 16.75 23.41
C SER A 157 16.84 16.24 22.30
N TRP A 158 18.12 16.58 22.48
CA TRP A 158 19.25 16.02 21.71
C TRP A 158 19.33 14.49 21.81
N GLU A 159 18.88 13.93 22.94
CA GLU A 159 18.82 12.48 23.20
C GLU A 159 17.87 11.76 22.22
N SER A 160 16.72 12.36 21.90
CA SER A 160 15.75 11.79 20.95
C SER A 160 16.31 11.65 19.52
N HIS A 161 17.14 12.61 19.08
CA HIS A 161 17.80 12.57 17.78
C HIS A 161 18.85 11.45 17.71
N LYS A 162 19.64 11.27 18.77
CA LYS A 162 20.60 10.17 18.86
C LYS A 162 19.93 8.79 18.86
N ILE A 163 18.76 8.66 19.49
CA ILE A 163 18.01 7.39 19.50
C ILE A 163 17.48 7.06 18.11
N ALA A 164 16.88 8.04 17.42
CA ALA A 164 16.43 7.91 16.03
C ALA A 164 17.56 7.47 15.09
N GLU A 165 18.71 8.15 15.17
CA GLU A 165 19.90 7.82 14.38
C GLU A 165 20.43 6.42 14.72
N ARG A 166 20.47 6.06 16.01
CA ARG A 166 20.92 4.72 16.45
C ARG A 166 19.99 3.61 15.99
N ILE A 167 18.68 3.84 15.93
CA ILE A 167 17.70 2.89 15.40
C ILE A 167 17.93 2.71 13.90
N GLU A 168 18.04 3.82 13.15
CA GLU A 168 18.36 3.77 11.72
C GLU A 168 19.66 2.99 11.47
N GLN A 169 20.74 3.32 12.17
CA GLN A 169 22.04 2.64 12.04
C GLN A 169 21.96 1.15 12.38
N ARG A 170 21.21 0.76 13.41
CA ARG A 170 21.02 -0.67 13.74
C ARG A 170 20.33 -1.43 12.60
N ILE A 171 19.32 -0.81 11.98
CA ILE A 171 18.61 -1.41 10.84
C ILE A 171 19.51 -1.47 9.61
N LEU A 172 20.34 -0.46 9.39
CA LEU A 172 21.32 -0.46 8.28
C LEU A 172 22.33 -1.59 8.45
N ASN A 173 22.85 -1.74 9.67
CA ASN A 173 23.92 -2.69 9.99
C ASN A 173 23.43 -4.15 10.09
N SER A 174 22.14 -4.40 10.28
CA SER A 174 21.60 -5.76 10.31
C SER A 174 21.42 -6.37 8.91
N ASN A 175 21.26 -5.57 7.86
CA ASN A 175 20.99 -6.10 6.51
C ASN A 175 22.15 -6.93 5.94
N PRO A 176 23.43 -6.49 5.99
CA PRO A 176 24.53 -7.29 5.44
C PRO A 176 24.68 -8.66 6.12
N VAL A 177 24.44 -8.71 7.44
CA VAL A 177 24.49 -9.97 8.20
C VAL A 177 23.31 -10.86 7.80
N MET A 178 22.09 -10.33 7.76
CA MET A 178 20.91 -11.10 7.37
C MET A 178 20.96 -11.57 5.91
N GLU A 179 21.55 -10.79 5.01
CA GLU A 179 21.74 -11.16 3.60
C GLU A 179 22.84 -12.21 3.44
N ALA A 180 23.91 -12.16 4.25
CA ALA A 180 24.98 -13.15 4.25
C ALA A 180 24.55 -14.53 4.78
N PHE A 181 23.55 -14.58 5.67
CA PHE A 181 22.98 -15.83 6.22
C PHE A 181 21.58 -16.18 5.68
N GLY A 182 21.03 -15.35 4.79
CA GLY A 182 19.80 -15.66 4.07
C GLY A 182 20.02 -16.77 3.04
N PRO A 183 18.96 -17.44 2.55
CA PRO A 183 19.12 -18.55 1.63
C PRO A 183 19.91 -18.13 0.39
N SER A 184 21.04 -18.81 0.19
CA SER A 184 21.90 -18.69 -0.98
C SER A 184 21.12 -19.04 -2.25
N ARG A 185 21.45 -18.34 -3.35
CA ARG A 185 21.04 -18.75 -4.70
C ARG A 185 21.56 -20.14 -5.05
#